data_AF-A0ABD3PP30-F1
#
_entry.id   AF-A0ABD3PP30-F1
#
_cell.length_a   1.000
_cell.length_b   1.000
_cell.length_c   1.000
_cell.angle_alpha   90.00
_cell.angle_beta   90.00
_cell.angle_gamma   90.00
#
_symmetry.space_group_name_H-M   'P 1'
#
loop_
_entity.id
_entity.type
_entity.pdbx_description
1 polymer ?
#
loop_
_entity_poly.entity_id
_entity_poly.type
_entity_poly.pdbx_seq_one_letter_code
_entity_poly.pdbx_strand_id
1 'polypeptide(L)'
;MAPIETSSGKVRVEEVGGGLDLLSPQRLTYSDAFYPSSMVDTNWKVQRIVTSVEGDLGQAALAWKLLGGSDDRAFTSKSTEVYEAIFIAPPETMKDAYYEYDGKLLQAAILDRGYELSSRTGLARDDVHWDDKGDSLEYARNNDAVNIKIVQRKNELPTDSGFGSDEVYRILSSAGGVFGGASIYRAVRLRRRFRRGYDDVTGKRILDCIEIATTHRVLDGIAGMEFPTSTVKTRMRYTQV
;
A
#
# COMPACT_ATOMS: atom_id res chain seq x y z
N MET A 1 -14.43 -10.86 26.46
CA MET A 1 -15.58 -11.75 26.22
C MET A 1 -15.17 -12.74 25.14
N ALA A 2 -15.35 -14.03 25.40
CA ALA A 2 -15.09 -15.08 24.42
C ALA A 2 -16.12 -15.01 23.27
N PRO A 3 -15.78 -15.46 22.05
CA PRO A 3 -16.74 -15.54 20.96
C PRO A 3 -17.88 -16.51 21.33
N ILE A 4 -19.08 -16.21 20.86
CA ILE A 4 -20.25 -17.09 21.02
C ILE A 4 -20.04 -18.28 20.07
N GLU A 5 -19.78 -19.46 20.63
CA GLU A 5 -19.77 -20.72 19.89
C GLU A 5 -21.19 -21.24 19.77
N THR A 6 -21.65 -21.50 18.54
CA THR A 6 -22.84 -22.31 18.29
C THR A 6 -22.45 -23.60 17.58
N SER A 7 -23.36 -24.57 17.58
CA SER A 7 -23.15 -25.94 17.09
C SER A 7 -22.81 -26.07 15.60
N SER A 8 -22.75 -24.96 14.85
CA SER A 8 -22.38 -24.90 13.43
C SER A 8 -21.05 -24.17 13.14
N GLY A 9 -20.29 -23.78 14.17
CA GLY A 9 -18.98 -23.11 14.04
C GLY A 9 -18.97 -21.66 14.56
N LYS A 10 -17.84 -20.96 14.40
CA LYS A 10 -17.69 -19.55 14.80
C LYS A 10 -18.61 -18.68 13.94
N VAL A 11 -19.73 -18.24 14.50
CA VAL A 11 -20.63 -17.28 13.85
C VAL A 11 -19.96 -15.91 13.91
N ARG A 12 -19.46 -15.45 12.76
CA ARG A 12 -19.04 -14.06 12.62
C ARG A 12 -20.28 -13.22 12.36
N VAL A 13 -20.45 -12.15 13.12
CA VAL A 13 -21.48 -11.16 12.84
C VAL A 13 -21.01 -10.36 11.63
N GLU A 14 -21.45 -10.77 10.45
CA GLU A 14 -21.37 -9.95 9.26
C GLU A 14 -22.38 -8.80 9.42
N GLU A 15 -21.93 -7.56 9.17
CA GLU A 15 -22.76 -6.35 9.14
C GLU A 15 -23.35 -5.80 10.46
N VAL A 16 -22.60 -5.80 11.57
CA VAL A 16 -22.92 -4.86 12.68
C VAL A 16 -22.06 -3.61 12.55
N GLY A 17 -22.63 -2.60 11.87
CA GLY A 17 -22.04 -1.27 11.65
C GLY A 17 -21.41 -1.14 10.28
N GLY A 18 -21.60 0.01 9.61
CA GLY A 18 -21.17 0.29 8.22
C GLY A 18 -19.64 0.36 7.99
N GLY A 19 -18.85 -0.37 8.77
CA GLY A 19 -17.42 -0.52 8.57
C GLY A 19 -17.07 -1.49 7.44
N LEU A 20 -15.80 -1.46 7.02
CA LEU A 20 -15.28 -2.35 5.99
C LEU A 20 -14.87 -3.69 6.60
N ASP A 21 -15.45 -4.78 6.12
CA ASP A 21 -15.01 -6.13 6.49
C ASP A 21 -13.69 -6.50 5.80
N LEU A 22 -12.61 -6.62 6.59
CA LEU A 22 -11.26 -6.93 6.10
C LEU A 22 -11.05 -8.41 5.75
N LEU A 23 -11.93 -9.31 6.20
CA LEU A 23 -11.80 -10.75 5.97
C LEU A 23 -12.77 -11.25 4.90
N SER A 24 -13.74 -10.41 4.49
CA SER A 24 -14.65 -10.73 3.41
C SER A 24 -13.86 -11.00 2.10
N PRO A 25 -14.17 -12.09 1.38
CA PRO A 25 -13.56 -12.38 0.08
C PRO A 25 -14.18 -11.49 -1.00
N GLN A 26 -14.02 -10.17 -0.88
CA GLN A 26 -14.44 -9.25 -1.93
C GLN A 26 -13.45 -9.30 -3.09
N ARG A 27 -13.99 -9.42 -4.30
CA ARG A 27 -13.19 -9.29 -5.51
C ARG A 27 -12.84 -7.82 -5.73
N LEU A 28 -11.57 -7.53 -5.92
CA LEU A 28 -11.11 -6.19 -6.25
C LEU A 28 -11.60 -5.79 -7.65
N THR A 29 -11.96 -4.52 -7.81
CA THR A 29 -12.41 -3.97 -9.10
C THR A 29 -11.27 -3.90 -10.12
N TYR A 30 -10.06 -3.62 -9.65
CA TYR A 30 -8.85 -3.56 -10.46
C TYR A 30 -7.83 -4.59 -9.95
N SER A 31 -7.11 -5.24 -10.85
CA SER A 31 -6.09 -6.24 -10.50
C SER A 31 -4.81 -5.62 -9.90
N ASP A 32 -4.50 -4.36 -10.22
CA ASP A 32 -3.43 -3.60 -9.56
C ASP A 32 -3.67 -2.09 -9.69
N ALA A 33 -2.80 -1.26 -9.11
CA ALA A 33 -2.71 0.17 -9.39
C ALA A 33 -2.03 0.38 -10.75
N PHE A 34 -2.66 1.17 -11.61
CA PHE A 34 -2.21 1.35 -12.98
C PHE A 34 -1.42 2.63 -13.18
N TYR A 35 -0.29 2.49 -13.87
CA TYR A 35 0.64 3.55 -14.22
C TYR A 35 0.70 3.70 -15.76
N PRO A 36 1.16 4.85 -16.27
CA PRO A 36 1.35 5.06 -17.70
C PRO A 36 2.17 3.93 -18.36
N SER A 37 1.74 3.51 -19.55
CA SER A 37 2.40 2.47 -20.35
C SER A 37 3.89 2.75 -20.62
N SER A 38 4.27 4.04 -20.68
CA SER A 38 5.64 4.49 -20.89
C SER A 38 6.60 4.22 -19.73
N MET A 39 6.09 3.65 -18.62
CA MET A 39 6.87 3.26 -17.46
C MET A 39 7.23 1.78 -17.45
N VAL A 40 6.69 0.95 -18.35
CA VAL A 40 7.09 -0.45 -18.43
C VAL A 40 8.60 -0.57 -18.64
N ASP A 41 9.23 -1.48 -17.90
CA ASP A 41 10.66 -1.80 -17.93
C ASP A 41 11.56 -0.59 -17.60
N THR A 42 11.12 0.22 -16.63
CA THR A 42 11.90 1.37 -16.15
C THR A 42 12.19 1.29 -14.65
N ASN A 43 13.37 1.79 -14.27
CA ASN A 43 13.85 1.86 -12.90
C ASN A 43 13.80 3.30 -12.38
N TRP A 44 13.42 3.46 -11.12
CA TRP A 44 13.21 4.75 -10.51
C TRP A 44 13.83 4.80 -9.12
N LYS A 45 14.50 5.91 -8.83
CA LYS A 45 14.88 6.27 -7.47
C LYS A 45 13.77 7.09 -6.86
N VAL A 46 13.30 6.70 -5.69
CA VAL A 46 12.19 7.34 -4.97
C VAL A 46 12.72 8.04 -3.74
N GLN A 47 12.35 9.30 -3.58
CA GLN A 47 12.53 10.07 -2.35
C GLN A 47 11.15 10.30 -1.73
N ARG A 48 10.96 9.89 -0.47
CA ARG A 48 9.69 10.03 0.25
C ARG A 48 9.91 10.76 1.56
N ILE A 49 9.11 11.81 1.78
CA ILE A 49 9.26 12.72 2.91
C ILE A 49 7.90 12.87 3.60
N VAL A 50 7.84 12.59 4.90
CA VAL A 50 6.67 12.89 5.72
C VAL A 50 6.56 14.40 5.92
N THR A 51 5.45 14.97 5.46
CA THR A 51 5.20 16.42 5.54
C THR A 51 4.30 16.81 6.71
N SER A 52 3.37 15.94 7.09
CA SER A 52 2.49 16.17 8.25
C SER A 52 1.99 14.86 8.82
N VAL A 53 1.70 14.89 10.13
CA VAL A 53 1.11 13.79 10.88
C VAL A 53 0.03 14.37 11.77
N GLU A 54 -1.15 13.77 11.74
CA GLU A 54 -2.32 14.16 12.52
C GLU A 54 -2.86 12.90 13.25
N GLY A 55 -3.29 13.04 14.51
CA GLY A 55 -3.80 11.92 15.31
C GLY A 55 -2.71 11.10 16.04
N ASP A 56 -2.91 9.79 16.15
CA ASP A 56 -2.04 8.89 16.91
C ASP A 56 -0.71 8.61 16.19
N LEU A 57 0.38 9.21 16.68
CA LEU A 57 1.72 9.04 16.13
C LEU A 57 2.24 7.58 16.23
N GLY A 58 1.88 6.85 17.28
CA GLY A 58 2.31 5.47 17.47
C GLY A 58 1.69 4.55 16.42
N GLN A 59 0.40 4.72 16.14
CA GLN A 59 -0.28 3.99 15.05
C GLN A 59 0.29 4.35 13.68
N ALA A 60 0.56 5.65 13.45
CA ALA A 60 1.16 6.13 12.21
C ALA A 60 2.56 5.52 11.96
N ALA A 61 3.45 5.57 12.96
CA ALA A 61 4.80 5.04 12.86
C ALA A 61 4.81 3.50 12.72
N LEU A 62 3.91 2.81 13.40
CA LEU A 62 3.78 1.37 13.28
C LEU A 62 3.27 0.96 11.89
N ALA A 63 2.22 1.61 11.38
CA ALA A 63 1.73 1.38 10.03
C ALA A 63 2.81 1.65 8.98
N TRP A 64 3.58 2.74 9.15
CA TRP A 64 4.71 3.06 8.30
C TRP A 64 5.75 1.95 8.22
N LYS A 65 6.20 1.43 9.36
CA LYS A 65 7.13 0.29 9.44
C LYS A 65 6.57 -0.96 8.80
N LEU A 66 5.31 -1.29 9.08
CA LEU A 66 4.65 -2.48 8.53
C LEU A 66 4.42 -2.37 7.01
N LEU A 67 4.37 -1.16 6.47
CA LEU A 67 4.37 -0.90 5.02
C LEU A 67 5.79 -0.77 4.45
N GLY A 68 6.82 -1.26 5.13
CA GLY A 68 8.21 -1.28 4.66
C GLY A 68 9.04 -0.05 5.02
N GLY A 69 8.48 0.93 5.74
CA GLY A 69 9.22 2.13 6.13
C GLY A 69 10.49 1.83 6.93
N SER A 70 11.60 2.47 6.58
CA SER A 70 12.91 2.14 7.13
C SER A 70 13.12 2.65 8.56
N ASP A 71 12.69 3.88 8.88
CA ASP A 71 13.05 4.55 10.13
C ASP A 71 11.92 5.42 10.71
N ASP A 72 11.80 5.45 12.05
CA ASP A 72 10.91 6.35 12.79
C ASP A 72 11.34 7.82 12.70
N ARG A 73 12.62 8.07 12.39
CA ARG A 73 13.15 9.41 12.11
C ARG A 73 12.42 10.14 10.99
N ALA A 74 11.68 9.41 10.15
CA ALA A 74 10.76 9.98 9.17
C ALA A 74 9.72 10.91 9.85
N PHE A 75 9.29 10.58 11.07
CA PHE A 75 8.27 11.32 11.81
C PHE A 75 8.85 12.44 12.69
N THR A 76 10.05 12.25 13.24
CA THR A 76 10.63 13.18 14.23
C THR A 76 11.60 14.20 13.62
N SER A 77 12.37 13.78 12.62
CA SER A 77 13.42 14.59 11.99
C SER A 77 13.15 14.91 10.51
N LYS A 78 11.99 14.49 10.00
CA LYS A 78 11.61 14.60 8.58
C LYS A 78 12.69 14.02 7.66
N SER A 79 13.34 12.94 8.10
CA SER A 79 14.35 12.26 7.30
C SER A 79 13.73 11.79 5.98
N THR A 80 14.46 11.97 4.90
CA THR A 80 14.03 11.48 3.58
C THR A 80 14.29 9.98 3.48
N GLU A 81 13.22 9.19 3.30
CA GLU A 81 13.33 7.79 2.90
C GLU A 81 13.75 7.74 1.42
N VAL A 82 14.75 6.93 1.10
CA VAL A 82 15.23 6.75 -0.28
C VAL A 82 15.24 5.27 -0.60
N TYR A 83 14.62 4.89 -1.71
CA TYR A 83 14.52 3.51 -2.18
C TYR A 83 14.37 3.44 -3.70
N GLU A 84 14.33 2.23 -4.24
CA GLU A 84 14.19 1.96 -5.66
C GLU A 84 12.84 1.31 -5.96
N ALA A 85 12.29 1.65 -7.12
CA ALA A 85 11.04 1.10 -7.62
C ALA A 85 11.21 0.74 -9.11
N ILE A 86 10.63 -0.38 -9.51
CA ILE A 86 10.59 -0.79 -10.91
C ILE A 86 9.15 -0.97 -11.35
N PHE A 87 8.88 -0.63 -12.60
CA PHE A 87 7.57 -0.80 -13.21
C PHE A 87 7.69 -1.84 -14.32
N ILE A 88 6.76 -2.78 -14.33
CA ILE A 88 6.77 -3.95 -15.20
C ILE A 88 5.49 -4.01 -16.03
N ALA A 89 5.54 -4.77 -17.12
CA ALA A 89 4.34 -5.14 -17.85
C ALA A 89 3.43 -6.02 -16.96
N PRO A 90 2.11 -5.82 -17.00
CA PRO A 90 1.18 -6.66 -16.27
C PRO A 90 1.20 -8.08 -16.85
N PRO A 91 1.10 -9.12 -16.02
CA PRO A 91 1.02 -10.50 -16.51
C PRO A 91 -0.26 -10.71 -17.31
N GLU A 92 -0.27 -11.71 -18.20
CA GLU A 92 -1.40 -12.01 -19.09
C GLU A 92 -2.71 -12.32 -18.33
N THR A 93 -2.62 -12.67 -17.05
CA THR A 93 -3.76 -12.92 -16.17
C THR A 93 -4.53 -11.64 -15.82
N MET A 94 -3.91 -10.45 -15.87
CA MET A 94 -4.53 -9.16 -15.56
C MET A 94 -5.22 -8.54 -16.79
N LYS A 95 -6.37 -9.12 -17.16
CA LYS A 95 -7.12 -8.72 -18.36
C LYS A 95 -7.68 -7.30 -18.33
N ASP A 96 -7.78 -6.70 -17.16
CA ASP A 96 -8.27 -5.34 -16.93
C ASP A 96 -7.16 -4.28 -16.95
N ALA A 97 -5.89 -4.66 -17.12
CA ALA A 97 -4.72 -3.77 -17.07
C ALA A 97 -4.56 -2.90 -18.33
N TYR A 98 -5.61 -2.19 -18.70
CA TYR A 98 -5.65 -1.27 -19.83
C TYR A 98 -6.31 0.05 -19.43
N TYR A 99 -5.95 1.11 -20.13
CA TYR A 99 -6.59 2.42 -20.02
C TYR A 99 -6.65 3.10 -21.39
N GLU A 100 -7.64 3.97 -21.57
CA GLU A 100 -7.75 4.78 -22.78
C GLU A 100 -6.99 6.10 -22.61
N TYR A 101 -6.19 6.45 -23.60
CA TYR A 101 -5.49 7.73 -23.68
C TYR A 101 -5.38 8.17 -25.13
N ASP A 102 -5.85 9.39 -25.41
CA ASP A 102 -5.86 9.96 -26.77
C ASP A 102 -6.53 9.03 -27.81
N GLY A 103 -7.69 8.47 -27.45
CA GLY A 103 -8.47 7.55 -28.29
C GLY A 103 -7.81 6.18 -28.53
N LYS A 104 -6.71 5.86 -27.83
CA LYS A 104 -6.01 4.58 -27.93
C LYS A 104 -6.13 3.80 -26.63
N LEU A 105 -6.39 2.51 -26.76
CA LEU A 105 -6.30 1.57 -25.63
C LEU A 105 -4.83 1.19 -25.42
N LEU A 106 -4.29 1.53 -24.27
CA LEU A 106 -2.90 1.26 -23.88
C LEU A 106 -2.86 0.26 -22.73
N GLN A 107 -1.88 -0.65 -22.75
CA GLN A 107 -1.62 -1.53 -21.61
C GLN A 107 -0.97 -0.72 -20.48
N ALA A 108 -1.53 -0.81 -19.27
CA ALA A 108 -0.98 -0.14 -18.10
C ALA A 108 0.37 -0.73 -17.70
N ALA A 109 1.23 0.07 -17.06
CA ALA A 109 2.33 -0.45 -16.26
C ALA A 109 1.84 -0.74 -14.83
N ILE A 110 2.47 -1.69 -14.15
CA ILE A 110 2.24 -1.97 -12.72
C ILE A 110 3.55 -1.84 -11.94
N LEU A 111 3.44 -1.56 -10.64
CA LEU A 111 4.61 -1.48 -9.75
C LEU A 111 4.99 -2.89 -9.30
N ASP A 112 6.27 -3.25 -9.38
CA ASP A 112 6.78 -4.45 -8.72
C ASP A 112 6.87 -4.19 -7.20
N ARG A 113 5.77 -4.50 -6.51
CA ARG A 113 5.62 -4.24 -5.08
C ARG A 113 6.56 -5.09 -4.22
N GLY A 114 6.91 -6.29 -4.69
CA GLY A 114 7.90 -7.14 -4.03
C GLY A 114 9.28 -6.50 -4.07
N TYR A 115 9.68 -5.99 -5.24
CA TYR A 115 10.92 -5.23 -5.39
C TYR A 115 10.91 -3.93 -4.57
N GLU A 116 9.84 -3.14 -4.62
CA GLU A 116 9.71 -1.91 -3.82
C GLU A 116 9.89 -2.22 -2.32
N LEU A 117 9.18 -3.24 -1.81
CA LEU A 117 9.24 -3.61 -0.40
C LEU A 117 10.65 -4.11 0.00
N SER A 118 11.28 -4.93 -0.84
CA SER A 118 12.67 -5.39 -0.66
C SER A 118 13.63 -4.19 -0.58
N SER A 119 13.54 -3.25 -1.51
CA SER A 119 14.38 -2.04 -1.53
C SER A 119 14.20 -1.18 -0.26
N ARG A 120 12.96 -1.03 0.22
CA ARG A 120 12.64 -0.20 1.39
C ARG A 120 13.04 -0.85 2.72
N THR A 121 12.98 -2.18 2.80
CA THR A 121 13.29 -2.94 4.02
C THR A 121 14.74 -3.41 4.10
N GLY A 122 15.43 -3.47 2.95
CA GLY A 122 16.77 -4.07 2.84
C GLY A 122 16.77 -5.60 2.87
N LEU A 123 15.59 -6.24 2.77
CA LEU A 123 15.46 -7.69 2.67
C LEU A 123 15.86 -8.18 1.27
N ALA A 124 16.33 -9.42 1.17
CA ALA A 124 16.51 -10.04 -0.14
C ALA A 124 15.14 -10.22 -0.82
N ARG A 125 15.11 -10.19 -2.15
CA ARG A 125 13.86 -10.32 -2.90
C ARG A 125 13.14 -11.63 -2.60
N ASP A 126 13.89 -12.71 -2.40
CA ASP A 126 13.35 -14.04 -2.09
C ASP A 126 12.71 -14.12 -0.69
N ASP A 127 13.02 -13.16 0.19
CA ASP A 127 12.41 -13.04 1.54
C ASP A 127 11.09 -12.24 1.51
N VAL A 128 10.70 -11.72 0.35
CA VAL A 128 9.44 -11.02 0.12
C VAL A 128 8.59 -11.83 -0.84
N HIS A 129 7.62 -12.56 -0.30
CA HIS A 129 6.70 -13.37 -1.09
C HIS A 129 5.51 -12.52 -1.55
N TRP A 130 5.34 -12.41 -2.86
CA TRP A 130 4.19 -11.76 -3.48
C TRP A 130 3.28 -12.83 -4.08
N ASP A 131 2.00 -12.81 -3.69
CA ASP A 131 0.99 -13.74 -4.23
C ASP A 131 0.83 -13.55 -5.74
N ASP A 132 0.73 -14.67 -6.47
CA ASP A 132 0.51 -14.72 -7.92
C ASP A 132 -0.76 -13.96 -8.37
N LYS A 133 -1.72 -13.76 -7.46
CA LYS A 133 -2.92 -12.95 -7.73
C LYS A 133 -2.69 -11.44 -7.62
N GLY A 134 -1.54 -10.99 -7.11
CA GLY A 134 -1.17 -9.57 -7.06
C GLY A 134 -1.79 -8.76 -5.92
N ASP A 135 -2.30 -9.42 -4.88
CA ASP A 135 -3.06 -8.74 -3.83
C ASP A 135 -2.50 -8.93 -2.42
N SER A 136 -1.43 -9.74 -2.23
CA SER A 136 -0.81 -9.89 -0.92
C SER A 136 0.72 -10.02 -0.93
N LEU A 137 1.37 -9.37 0.04
CA LEU A 137 2.80 -9.47 0.37
C LEU A 137 2.95 -10.19 1.70
N GLU A 138 3.89 -11.12 1.76
CA GLU A 138 4.34 -11.75 2.99
C GLU A 138 5.85 -11.54 3.14
N TYR A 139 6.27 -11.14 4.32
CA TYR A 139 7.68 -10.96 4.65
C TYR A 139 7.88 -11.04 6.17
N ALA A 140 9.13 -11.15 6.60
CA ALA A 140 9.50 -11.10 8.00
C ALA A 140 10.19 -9.77 8.34
N ARG A 141 9.78 -9.12 9.43
CA ARG A 141 10.47 -7.95 9.98
C ARG A 141 10.88 -8.24 11.41
N ASN A 142 12.17 -8.19 11.71
CA ASN A 142 12.70 -8.52 13.04
C ASN A 142 12.23 -9.90 13.55
N ASN A 143 12.16 -10.90 12.66
CA ASN A 143 11.61 -12.24 12.90
C ASN A 143 10.09 -12.33 13.15
N ASP A 144 9.36 -11.20 13.09
CA ASP A 144 7.90 -11.20 13.11
C ASP A 144 7.34 -11.31 11.68
N ALA A 145 6.45 -12.26 11.45
CA ALA A 145 5.75 -12.40 10.17
C ALA A 145 4.76 -11.23 9.97
N VAL A 146 4.76 -10.67 8.76
CA VAL A 146 3.84 -9.63 8.32
C VAL A 146 3.18 -10.08 7.02
N ASN A 147 1.86 -10.15 7.01
CA ASN A 147 1.04 -10.35 5.82
C ASN A 147 0.26 -9.07 5.53
N ILE A 148 0.50 -8.49 4.36
CA ILE A 148 -0.22 -7.34 3.85
C ILE A 148 -1.14 -7.84 2.75
N LYS A 149 -2.44 -7.56 2.84
CA LYS A 149 -3.42 -7.89 1.80
C LYS A 149 -4.23 -6.66 1.41
N ILE A 150 -4.44 -6.45 0.13
CA ILE A 150 -5.35 -5.42 -0.38
C ILE A 150 -6.76 -5.96 -0.35
N VAL A 151 -7.66 -5.22 0.31
CA VAL A 151 -9.07 -5.60 0.48
C VAL A 151 -10.02 -4.67 -0.26
N GLN A 152 -9.54 -3.50 -0.67
CA GLN A 152 -10.27 -2.58 -1.53
C GLN A 152 -9.26 -1.80 -2.39
N ARG A 153 -9.60 -1.59 -3.67
CA ARG A 153 -8.78 -0.83 -4.62
C ARG A 153 -9.67 -0.03 -5.56
N LYS A 154 -9.31 1.23 -5.78
CA LYS A 154 -9.85 2.09 -6.83
C LYS A 154 -8.70 2.80 -7.53
N ASN A 155 -8.76 2.87 -8.87
CA ASN A 155 -7.78 3.57 -9.67
C ASN A 155 -8.34 4.89 -10.22
N GLU A 156 -7.47 5.90 -10.28
CA GLU A 156 -7.59 7.06 -11.16
C GLU A 156 -6.67 6.77 -12.35
N LEU A 157 -7.24 6.39 -13.49
CA LEU A 157 -6.48 5.93 -14.65
C LEU A 157 -5.57 7.03 -15.23
N PRO A 158 -4.45 6.69 -15.90
CA PRO A 158 -3.53 7.64 -16.51
C PRO A 158 -4.17 8.66 -17.46
N THR A 159 -4.05 9.95 -17.10
CA THR A 159 -4.44 11.09 -17.96
C THR A 159 -3.35 12.18 -17.94
N ASP A 160 -3.56 13.27 -18.69
CA ASP A 160 -2.71 14.46 -18.63
C ASP A 160 -2.81 15.22 -17.30
N SER A 161 -3.96 15.14 -16.64
CA SER A 161 -4.21 15.78 -15.34
C SER A 161 -3.60 15.02 -14.16
N GLY A 162 -3.08 13.82 -14.40
CA GLY A 162 -2.52 12.94 -13.37
C GLY A 162 -3.22 11.57 -13.31
N PHE A 163 -2.85 10.80 -12.30
CA PHE A 163 -3.35 9.45 -12.05
C PHE A 163 -3.09 9.04 -10.61
N GLY A 164 -3.61 7.90 -10.17
CA GLY A 164 -3.51 7.52 -8.78
C GLY A 164 -4.20 6.23 -8.40
N SER A 165 -4.10 5.92 -7.12
CA SER A 165 -4.79 4.79 -6.52
C SER A 165 -5.29 5.13 -5.11
N ASP A 166 -6.33 4.41 -4.71
CA ASP A 166 -6.93 4.44 -3.39
C ASP A 166 -7.13 3.01 -2.93
N GLU A 167 -6.29 2.58 -1.99
CA GLU A 167 -6.18 1.19 -1.59
C GLU A 167 -6.35 1.05 -0.09
N VAL A 168 -7.11 0.05 0.34
CA VAL A 168 -7.20 -0.35 1.74
C VAL A 168 -6.46 -1.65 1.93
N TYR A 169 -5.49 -1.61 2.84
CA TYR A 169 -4.62 -2.69 3.23
C TYR A 169 -5.07 -3.25 4.57
N ARG A 170 -5.32 -4.56 4.60
CA ARG A 170 -5.32 -5.35 5.83
C ARG A 170 -3.90 -5.81 6.10
N ILE A 171 -3.39 -5.50 7.28
CA ILE A 171 -2.08 -5.96 7.73
C ILE A 171 -2.29 -6.91 8.90
N LEU A 172 -1.86 -8.15 8.76
CA LEU A 172 -1.72 -9.11 9.85
C LEU A 172 -0.26 -9.05 10.34
N SER A 173 -0.09 -8.76 11.63
CA SER A 173 1.24 -8.63 12.26
C SER A 173 1.16 -9.03 13.73
N SER A 174 2.32 -9.26 14.35
CA SER A 174 2.41 -9.42 15.80
C SER A 174 1.82 -8.21 16.55
N ALA A 175 1.15 -8.47 17.66
CA ALA A 175 0.63 -7.43 18.55
C ALA A 175 1.75 -6.57 19.18
N GLY A 176 2.96 -7.15 19.31
CA GLY A 176 4.06 -6.57 20.08
C GLY A 176 3.83 -6.58 21.60
N GLY A 177 4.88 -6.27 22.38
CA GLY A 177 4.78 -6.14 23.84
C GLY A 177 4.57 -7.46 24.61
N VAL A 178 3.93 -7.40 25.79
CA VAL A 178 3.72 -8.53 26.73
C VAL A 178 2.85 -9.66 26.12
N PHE A 179 2.16 -9.41 25.00
CA PHE A 179 1.35 -10.38 24.27
C PHE A 179 2.08 -10.95 23.04
N GLY A 180 3.41 -11.01 23.07
CA GLY A 180 4.23 -11.62 22.01
C GLY A 180 3.72 -13.02 21.66
N GLY A 181 3.22 -13.18 20.43
CA GLY A 181 2.62 -14.42 19.93
C GLY A 181 1.17 -14.29 19.44
N ALA A 182 0.46 -13.22 19.79
CA ALA A 182 -0.87 -12.94 19.22
C ALA A 182 -0.75 -12.10 17.94
N SER A 183 -1.40 -12.54 16.86
CA SER A 183 -1.51 -11.77 15.62
C SER A 183 -2.74 -10.89 15.65
N ILE A 184 -2.61 -9.65 15.19
CA ILE A 184 -3.71 -8.68 15.12
C ILE A 184 -3.86 -8.11 13.70
N TYR A 185 -5.11 -7.85 13.34
CA TYR A 185 -5.46 -7.16 12.10
C TYR A 185 -5.38 -5.65 12.29
N ARG A 186 -4.74 -4.98 11.33
CA ARG A 186 -4.68 -3.52 11.22
C ARG A 186 -5.22 -3.12 9.85
N ALA A 187 -5.84 -1.96 9.78
CA ALA A 187 -6.34 -1.39 8.53
C ALA A 187 -5.62 -0.07 8.22
N VAL A 188 -5.05 0.02 7.02
CA VAL A 188 -4.39 1.22 6.51
C VAL A 188 -4.94 1.53 5.14
N ARG A 189 -5.40 2.76 4.92
CA ARG A 189 -5.77 3.25 3.58
C ARG A 189 -4.65 4.10 3.04
N LEU A 190 -4.14 3.77 1.85
CA LEU A 190 -3.17 4.59 1.11
C LEU A 190 -3.86 5.19 -0.09
N ARG A 191 -3.85 6.52 -0.16
CA ARG A 191 -4.27 7.29 -1.33
C ARG A 191 -3.05 7.94 -1.95
N ARG A 192 -2.82 7.71 -3.23
CA ARG A 192 -1.70 8.28 -3.99
C ARG A 192 -2.22 9.01 -5.21
N ARG A 193 -1.71 10.22 -5.44
CA ARG A 193 -1.98 10.99 -6.66
C ARG A 193 -0.66 11.45 -7.26
N PHE A 194 -0.42 11.07 -8.50
CA PHE A 194 0.80 11.30 -9.26
C PHE A 194 0.60 12.37 -10.33
N ARG A 195 1.67 13.10 -10.61
CA ARG A 195 1.80 13.99 -11.75
C ARG A 195 3.12 13.74 -12.47
N ARG A 196 3.06 13.68 -13.79
CA ARG A 196 4.22 13.53 -14.68
C ARG A 196 4.94 14.87 -14.83
N GLY A 197 6.27 14.82 -14.92
CA GLY A 197 7.09 15.97 -15.23
C GLY A 197 8.46 15.56 -15.77
N TYR A 198 9.32 16.55 -15.95
CA TYR A 198 10.74 16.37 -16.26
C TYR A 198 11.56 17.12 -15.22
N ASP A 199 12.72 16.56 -14.87
CA ASP A 199 13.71 17.27 -14.07
C ASP A 199 14.36 18.36 -14.94
N ASP A 200 14.27 19.61 -14.51
CA ASP A 200 14.74 20.77 -15.29
C ASP A 200 16.27 20.77 -15.50
N VAL A 201 17.02 20.07 -14.64
CA VAL A 201 18.49 20.04 -14.70
C VAL A 201 18.98 18.87 -15.54
N THR A 202 18.44 17.67 -15.30
CA THR A 202 18.92 16.45 -15.96
C THR A 202 18.10 16.05 -17.19
N GLY A 203 16.94 16.67 -17.42
CA GLY A 203 15.98 16.29 -18.46
C GLY A 203 15.35 14.91 -18.26
N LYS A 204 15.55 14.29 -17.09
CA LYS A 204 15.06 12.94 -16.79
C LYS A 204 13.57 13.00 -16.48
N ARG A 205 12.84 11.92 -16.78
CA ARG A 205 11.42 11.83 -16.38
C ARG A 205 11.32 11.83 -14.85
N ILE A 206 10.33 12.55 -14.33
CA ILE A 206 9.98 12.55 -12.91
C ILE A 206 8.50 12.24 -12.72
N LEU A 207 8.20 11.65 -11.55
CA LEU A 207 6.83 11.57 -11.03
C LEU A 207 6.80 12.19 -9.65
N ASP A 208 6.02 13.25 -9.50
CA ASP A 208 5.72 13.81 -8.20
C ASP A 208 4.43 13.19 -7.69
N CYS A 209 4.43 12.78 -6.43
CA CYS A 209 3.29 12.13 -5.78
C CYS A 209 2.99 12.76 -4.43
N ILE A 210 1.70 12.94 -4.17
CA ILE A 210 1.16 13.17 -2.84
C ILE A 210 0.54 11.85 -2.39
N GLU A 211 1.00 11.36 -1.25
CA GLU A 211 0.43 10.17 -0.61
C GLU A 211 -0.18 10.56 0.74
N ILE A 212 -1.37 10.02 1.00
CA ILE A 212 -2.07 10.15 2.27
C ILE A 212 -2.33 8.75 2.80
N ALA A 213 -1.68 8.42 3.92
CA ALA A 213 -1.90 7.18 4.65
C ALA A 213 -2.79 7.44 5.86
N THR A 214 -3.89 6.70 6.00
CA THR A 214 -4.75 6.76 7.20
C THR A 214 -4.84 5.40 7.87
N THR A 215 -4.72 5.37 9.20
CA THR A 215 -4.92 4.16 10.00
C THR A 215 -6.32 4.13 10.56
N HIS A 216 -6.89 2.93 10.73
CA HIS A 216 -8.27 2.76 11.20
C HIS A 216 -8.35 1.76 12.35
N ARG A 217 -9.30 1.99 13.26
CA ARG A 217 -9.60 1.04 14.33
C ARG A 217 -10.24 -0.21 13.73
N VAL A 218 -9.75 -1.37 14.17
CA VAL A 218 -10.28 -2.68 13.77
C VAL A 218 -10.86 -3.38 15.00
N LEU A 219 -12.08 -3.89 14.89
CA LEU A 219 -12.75 -4.71 15.89
C LEU A 219 -13.33 -5.93 15.20
N ASP A 220 -12.94 -7.13 15.63
CA ASP A 220 -13.42 -8.41 15.06
C ASP A 220 -13.33 -8.51 13.53
N GLY A 221 -12.25 -7.93 12.98
CA GLY A 221 -11.97 -7.89 11.54
C GLY A 221 -12.76 -6.85 10.75
N ILE A 222 -13.55 -6.00 11.41
CA ILE A 222 -14.27 -4.88 10.80
C ILE A 222 -13.50 -3.58 11.08
N ALA A 223 -13.19 -2.82 10.02
CA ALA A 223 -12.51 -1.53 10.10
C ALA A 223 -13.49 -0.35 10.04
N GLY A 224 -13.40 0.56 11.01
CA GLY A 224 -14.14 1.82 11.00
C GLY A 224 -13.52 2.82 10.02
N MET A 225 -14.01 2.86 8.78
CA MET A 225 -13.39 3.67 7.70
C MET A 225 -13.74 5.17 7.77
N GLU A 226 -14.75 5.54 8.54
CA GLU A 226 -15.26 6.93 8.64
C GLU A 226 -14.32 7.86 9.41
N PHE A 227 -13.71 7.36 10.49
CA PHE A 227 -12.87 8.16 11.39
C PHE A 227 -11.47 7.55 11.48
N PRO A 228 -10.45 8.16 10.84
CA PRO A 228 -9.09 7.66 10.93
C PRO A 228 -8.50 7.91 12.33
N THR A 229 -7.73 6.96 12.83
CA THR A 229 -6.99 7.10 14.10
C THR A 229 -5.73 7.95 13.93
N SER A 230 -5.14 7.92 12.74
CA SER A 230 -4.05 8.81 12.35
C SER A 230 -4.08 9.09 10.85
N THR A 231 -3.49 10.20 10.44
CA THR A 231 -3.28 10.60 9.04
C THR A 231 -1.85 11.05 8.84
N VAL A 232 -1.15 10.45 7.89
CA VAL A 232 0.21 10.82 7.47
C VAL A 232 0.15 11.32 6.03
N LYS A 233 0.63 12.53 5.79
CA LYS A 233 0.79 13.07 4.44
C LYS A 233 2.27 12.99 4.07
N THR A 234 2.57 12.42 2.92
CA THR A 234 3.92 12.37 2.39
C THR A 234 3.99 12.98 0.99
N ARG A 235 5.15 13.55 0.69
CA ARG A 235 5.54 13.94 -0.68
C ARG A 235 6.57 12.96 -1.17
N MET A 236 6.37 12.50 -2.40
CA MET A 236 7.22 11.53 -3.06
C MET A 236 7.71 12.11 -4.39
N ARG A 237 8.97 11.90 -4.70
CA ARG A 237 9.55 12.21 -6.02
C ARG A 237 10.24 10.96 -6.55
N TYR A 238 9.81 10.51 -7.71
CA TYR A 238 10.45 9.46 -8.47
C TYR A 238 11.30 10.13 -9.55
N THR A 239 12.54 9.69 -9.69
CA THR A 239 13.45 10.12 -10.77
C THR A 239 13.91 8.88 -11.53
N GLN A 240 13.70 8.87 -12.84
CA GLN A 240 14.08 7.74 -13.69
C GLN A 240 15.62 7.58 -13.68
N VAL A 241 16.09 6.36 -13.44
CA VAL A 241 17.53 6.03 -13.38
C VAL A 241 18.10 5.90 -14.79
#